data_AF-A0A7S2UHK3-F1
#
_entry.id   AF-A0A7S2UHK3-F1
#
_cell.length_a   1.000
_cell.length_b   1.000
_cell.length_c   1.000
_cell.angle_alpha   90.00
_cell.angle_beta   90.00
_cell.angle_gamma   90.00
#
_symmetry.space_group_name_H-M   'P 1'
#
loop_
_entity.id
_entity.type
_entity.pdbx_description
1 polymer ?
#
loop_
_entity_poly.entity_id
_entity_poly.type
_entity_poly.pdbx_seq_one_letter_code
_entity_poly.pdbx_strand_id
1 'polypeptide(L)'
;VVSTATSAYTYIIRKGMPELLGNGDLHDRTYTKYGKSVLLNSIASLGAKSSAQYTLTVYPTDEILDAYATSSPVTVAVGFCGVIIFCTVIFFLYDYLMRYEATRRKNVLEMKRRFVRFISHEIRTPLNTVCMGLELLESELTI
;
A
#
# COMPACT_ATOMS: atom_id res chain seq x y z
N VAL A 1 -29.75 -8.57 28.32
CA VAL A 1 -31.21 -8.72 28.46
C VAL A 1 -31.50 -10.14 28.89
N VAL A 2 -32.15 -10.33 30.03
CA VAL A 2 -32.59 -11.63 30.52
C VAL A 2 -34.10 -11.70 30.30
N SER A 3 -34.55 -12.62 29.45
CA SER A 3 -35.96 -12.82 29.16
C SER A 3 -36.46 -14.18 29.61
N THR A 4 -37.72 -14.20 30.03
CA THR A 4 -38.52 -15.37 30.38
C THR A 4 -39.78 -15.39 29.51
N ALA A 5 -40.65 -16.39 29.67
CA ALA A 5 -41.91 -16.47 28.94
C ALA A 5 -42.85 -15.27 29.17
N THR A 6 -42.72 -14.55 30.30
CA THR A 6 -43.65 -13.49 30.71
C THR A 6 -42.99 -12.13 30.98
N SER A 7 -41.67 -12.09 31.20
CA SER A 7 -40.99 -10.85 31.57
C SER A 7 -39.58 -10.79 30.97
N ALA A 8 -39.11 -9.59 30.69
CA ALA A 8 -37.74 -9.33 30.23
C ALA A 8 -37.13 -8.22 31.07
N TYR A 9 -35.85 -8.34 31.41
CA TYR A 9 -35.14 -7.32 32.16
C TYR A 9 -33.83 -6.98 31.46
N THR A 10 -33.54 -5.68 31.39
CA THR A 10 -32.32 -5.19 30.77
C THR A 10 -31.34 -4.76 31.85
N TYR A 11 -30.11 -5.24 31.72
CA TYR A 11 -29.00 -4.89 32.58
C TYR A 11 -27.91 -4.26 31.72
N ILE A 12 -27.26 -3.22 32.25
CA ILE A 12 -26.07 -2.62 31.67
C ILE A 12 -24.88 -2.93 32.57
N ILE A 13 -23.75 -3.33 31.99
CA ILE A 13 -22.53 -3.60 32.75
C ILE A 13 -21.68 -2.33 32.71
N ARG A 14 -21.52 -1.66 33.86
CA ARG A 14 -20.63 -0.50 34.01
C ARG A 14 -19.50 -0.87 34.95
N LYS A 15 -18.24 -0.74 34.50
CA LYS A 15 -17.04 -1.07 35.30
C LYS A 15 -17.09 -2.47 35.94
N GLY A 16 -17.66 -3.45 35.22
CA GLY A 16 -17.82 -4.83 35.70
C GLY A 16 -19.00 -5.06 36.65
N MET A 17 -19.76 -4.04 37.01
CA MET A 17 -20.94 -4.16 37.87
C MET A 17 -22.23 -4.12 37.03
N PRO A 18 -23.17 -5.07 37.21
CA PRO A 18 -24.45 -5.03 36.53
C PRO A 18 -25.41 -4.04 37.21
N GLU A 19 -25.91 -3.08 36.45
CA GLU A 19 -26.96 -2.14 36.85
C GLU A 19 -28.26 -2.49 36.13
N LEU A 20 -29.38 -2.54 36.87
CA LEU A 20 -30.69 -2.79 36.27
C LEU A 20 -31.17 -1.51 35.57
N LEU A 21 -31.43 -1.62 34.26
CA LEU A 21 -31.92 -0.50 33.46
C LEU A 21 -33.45 -0.38 33.52
N GLY A 22 -34.15 -1.52 33.58
CA GLY A 22 -35.60 -1.57 33.70
C GLY A 22 -36.24 -2.84 33.17
N ASN A 23 -37.58 -2.86 33.20
CA ASN A 23 -38.41 -3.91 32.61
C ASN A 23 -38.49 -3.72 31.08
N GLY A 24 -38.50 -4.83 30.36
CA GLY A 24 -38.48 -4.90 28.92
C GLY A 24 -37.07 -4.96 28.34
N ASP A 25 -37.03 -5.01 27.01
CA ASP A 25 -35.81 -4.93 26.25
C ASP A 25 -35.48 -3.46 25.95
N LEU A 26 -34.56 -2.92 26.74
CA LEU A 26 -34.12 -1.53 26.71
C LEU A 26 -32.66 -1.44 26.20
N HIS A 27 -32.21 -2.42 25.43
CA HIS A 27 -30.91 -2.33 24.77
C HIS A 27 -30.89 -1.20 23.74
N ASP A 28 -29.69 -0.73 23.43
CA ASP A 28 -29.51 0.22 22.33
C ASP A 28 -29.78 -0.46 20.98
N ARG A 29 -30.75 0.10 20.25
CA ARG A 29 -31.25 -0.39 18.96
C ARG A 29 -30.17 -0.40 17.87
N THR A 30 -29.12 0.40 18.04
CA THR A 30 -27.96 0.42 17.14
C THR A 30 -27.25 -0.92 17.12
N TYR A 31 -27.28 -1.64 18.24
CA TYR A 31 -26.57 -2.90 18.45
C TYR A 31 -27.45 -4.14 18.28
N THR A 32 -28.73 -3.99 17.92
CA THR A 32 -29.66 -5.13 17.77
C THR A 32 -29.10 -6.23 16.87
N LYS A 33 -28.41 -5.86 15.77
CA LYS A 33 -27.82 -6.81 14.81
C LYS A 33 -26.66 -7.65 15.38
N TYR A 34 -26.05 -7.22 16.48
CA TYR A 34 -24.94 -7.92 17.14
C TYR A 34 -25.40 -8.77 18.33
N GLY A 35 -26.70 -8.81 18.61
CA GLY A 35 -27.27 -9.58 19.71
C GLY A 35 -26.95 -11.07 19.61
N LYS A 36 -26.48 -11.65 20.70
CA LYS A 36 -26.29 -13.11 20.84
C LYS A 36 -27.16 -13.64 21.97
N SER A 37 -28.05 -14.56 21.62
CA SER A 37 -28.99 -15.18 22.55
C SER A 37 -28.53 -16.60 22.90
N VAL A 38 -28.55 -16.93 24.18
CA VAL A 38 -28.25 -18.27 24.71
C VAL A 38 -29.35 -18.69 25.68
N LEU A 39 -29.82 -19.93 25.55
CA LEU A 39 -30.74 -20.55 26.48
C LEU A 39 -29.95 -21.04 27.71
N LEU A 40 -30.31 -20.56 28.90
CA LEU A 40 -29.60 -20.92 30.13
C LEU A 40 -30.03 -22.30 30.68
N ASN A 41 -31.15 -22.85 30.22
CA ASN A 41 -31.78 -24.05 30.78
C ASN A 41 -31.89 -25.21 29.77
N SER A 42 -30.90 -25.39 28.89
CA SER A 42 -30.93 -26.47 27.88
C SER A 42 -30.41 -27.82 28.38
N ILE A 43 -30.20 -27.99 29.68
CA ILE A 43 -29.64 -29.24 30.24
C ILE A 43 -30.78 -30.22 30.49
N ALA A 44 -30.94 -31.19 29.60
CA ALA A 44 -31.95 -32.26 29.67
C ALA A 44 -31.80 -33.20 30.90
N SER A 45 -30.79 -33.00 31.76
CA SER A 45 -30.44 -33.92 32.86
C SER A 45 -30.88 -33.49 34.26
N LEU A 46 -31.55 -32.33 34.42
CA LEU A 46 -32.18 -32.00 35.70
C LEU A 46 -33.69 -32.25 35.55
N GLY A 47 -34.19 -33.33 36.15
CA GLY A 47 -35.57 -33.81 36.09
C GLY A 47 -36.65 -32.89 36.68
N ALA A 48 -36.53 -31.58 36.52
CA ALA A 48 -37.54 -30.59 36.87
C ALA A 48 -38.63 -30.55 35.79
N LYS A 49 -39.83 -31.01 36.13
CA LYS A 49 -40.97 -31.16 35.20
C LYS A 49 -41.57 -29.83 34.69
N SER A 50 -41.15 -28.68 35.20
CA SER A 50 -41.60 -27.37 34.72
C SER A 50 -40.69 -26.27 35.28
N SER A 51 -39.56 -26.02 34.63
CA SER A 51 -38.72 -24.84 34.93
C SER A 51 -38.90 -23.82 33.82
N ALA A 52 -39.10 -22.55 34.19
CA ALA A 52 -39.23 -21.46 33.24
C ALA A 52 -37.98 -21.42 32.34
N GLN A 53 -38.19 -21.22 31.03
CA GLN A 53 -37.08 -21.02 30.10
C GLN A 53 -36.52 -19.61 30.26
N TYR A 54 -35.23 -19.52 30.52
CA TYR A 54 -34.50 -18.27 30.61
C TYR A 54 -33.61 -18.12 29.38
N THR A 55 -33.78 -17.02 28.66
CA THR A 55 -32.95 -16.64 27.52
C THR A 55 -32.12 -15.42 27.92
N LEU A 56 -30.81 -15.56 27.80
CA LEU A 56 -29.88 -14.45 27.97
C LEU A 56 -29.50 -13.93 26.59
N THR A 57 -29.87 -12.69 26.28
CA THR A 57 -29.41 -11.98 25.08
C THR A 57 -28.41 -10.91 25.47
N VAL A 58 -27.20 -11.02 24.94
CA VAL A 58 -26.11 -10.08 25.17
C VAL A 58 -25.94 -9.20 23.93
N TYR A 59 -25.85 -7.89 24.16
CA TYR A 59 -25.55 -6.89 23.13
C TYR A 59 -24.25 -6.18 23.49
N PRO A 60 -23.38 -5.88 22.51
CA PRO A 60 -22.20 -5.06 22.76
C PRO A 60 -22.61 -3.61 23.09
N THR A 61 -21.76 -2.94 23.85
CA THR A 61 -21.83 -1.50 24.12
C THR A 61 -20.81 -0.74 23.25
N ASP A 62 -20.92 0.59 23.18
CA ASP A 62 -19.93 1.44 22.50
C ASP A 62 -18.51 1.15 23.00
N GLU A 63 -18.32 1.04 24.33
CA GLU A 63 -17.01 0.76 24.94
C GLU A 63 -16.41 -0.58 24.46
N ILE A 64 -17.25 -1.61 24.34
CA ILE A 64 -16.82 -2.92 23.84
C ILE A 64 -16.52 -2.82 22.35
N LEU A 65 -17.42 -2.20 21.57
CA LEU A 65 -17.22 -2.10 20.13
C LEU A 65 -15.96 -1.31 19.80
N ASP A 66 -15.69 -0.20 20.47
CA ASP A 66 -14.49 0.62 20.28
C ASP A 66 -13.22 -0.11 20.71
N ALA A 67 -13.27 -0.89 21.80
CA ALA A 67 -12.13 -1.70 22.22
C ALA A 67 -11.79 -2.82 21.22
N TYR A 68 -12.80 -3.38 20.53
CA TYR A 68 -12.62 -4.42 19.52
C TYR A 68 -12.49 -3.88 18.09
N ALA A 69 -12.85 -2.62 17.83
CA ALA A 69 -12.63 -1.91 16.57
C ALA A 69 -11.14 -1.64 16.38
N THR A 70 -10.40 -2.70 16.08
CA THR A 70 -8.95 -2.67 15.96
C THR A 70 -8.58 -1.94 14.66
N SER A 71 -8.03 -0.74 14.78
CA SER A 71 -7.44 0.05 13.67
C SER A 71 -6.05 -0.45 13.24
N SER A 72 -5.49 -1.43 13.96
CA SER A 72 -4.18 -2.04 13.68
C SER A 72 -3.97 -2.53 12.23
N PRO A 73 -4.87 -3.32 11.61
CA PRO A 73 -4.63 -3.83 10.26
C PRO A 73 -4.59 -2.70 9.21
N VAL A 74 -5.34 -1.62 9.41
CA VAL A 74 -5.36 -0.48 8.48
C VAL A 74 -4.03 0.29 8.57
N THR A 75 -3.55 0.55 9.79
CA THR A 75 -2.26 1.22 10.01
C THR A 75 -1.10 0.44 9.39
N VAL A 76 -1.10 -0.88 9.56
CA VAL A 76 -0.07 -1.76 8.99
C VAL A 76 -0.15 -1.78 7.47
N ALA A 77 -1.35 -1.89 6.89
CA ALA A 77 -1.55 -1.88 5.43
C ALA A 77 -1.07 -0.57 4.80
N VAL A 78 -1.41 0.58 5.41
CA VAL A 78 -0.94 1.90 4.95
C VAL A 78 0.58 2.01 5.01
N GLY A 79 1.21 1.46 6.06
CA GLY A 79 2.66 1.38 6.17
C GLY A 79 3.31 0.62 5.00
N PHE A 80 2.81 -0.57 4.68
CA PHE A 80 3.31 -1.36 3.56
C PHE A 80 3.10 -0.67 2.20
N CYS A 81 1.92 -0.09 1.97
CA CYS A 81 1.66 0.68 0.76
C CYS A 81 2.65 1.85 0.62
N GLY A 82 2.95 2.55 1.72
CA GLY A 82 3.93 3.64 1.74
C GLY A 82 5.33 3.19 1.32
N VAL A 83 5.81 2.07 1.86
CA VAL A 83 7.13 1.51 1.50
C VAL A 83 7.18 1.11 0.02
N ILE A 84 6.13 0.47 -0.50
CA ILE A 84 6.07 0.05 -1.90
C ILE A 84 6.12 1.29 -2.81
N ILE A 85 5.30 2.31 -2.54
CA ILE A 85 5.30 3.56 -3.32
C ILE A 85 6.69 4.20 -3.27
N PHE A 86 7.30 4.30 -2.09
CA PHE A 86 8.63 4.87 -1.93
C PHE A 86 9.69 4.13 -2.76
N CYS A 87 9.71 2.79 -2.70
CA CYS A 87 10.60 1.98 -3.52
C CYS A 87 10.37 2.22 -5.02
N THR A 88 9.11 2.26 -5.47
CA THR A 88 8.81 2.52 -6.89
C THR A 88 9.30 3.88 -7.35
N VAL A 89 9.15 4.93 -6.54
CA VAL A 89 9.63 6.28 -6.86
C VAL A 89 11.15 6.30 -7.00
N ILE A 90 11.89 5.62 -6.11
CA ILE A 90 13.35 5.51 -6.21
C ILE A 90 13.75 4.82 -7.51
N PHE A 91 13.09 3.71 -7.87
CA PHE A 91 13.38 3.01 -9.13
C PHE A 91 13.11 3.88 -10.35
N PHE A 92 11.99 4.62 -10.38
CA PHE A 92 11.69 5.56 -11.46
C PHE A 92 12.73 6.69 -11.55
N LEU A 93 13.14 7.25 -10.41
CA LEU A 93 14.15 8.29 -10.37
C LEU A 93 15.49 7.77 -10.86
N TYR A 94 15.88 6.57 -10.44
CA TYR A 94 17.10 5.92 -10.90
C TYR A 94 17.07 5.69 -12.42
N ASP A 95 15.98 5.13 -12.95
CA ASP A 95 15.85 4.90 -14.40
C ASP A 95 15.90 6.22 -15.19
N TYR A 96 15.28 7.28 -14.67
CA TYR A 96 15.35 8.61 -15.28
C TYR A 96 16.78 9.17 -15.30
N LEU A 97 17.49 9.12 -14.17
CA LEU A 97 18.88 9.59 -14.09
C LEU A 97 19.80 8.76 -14.98
N MET A 98 19.60 7.44 -15.02
CA MET A 98 20.40 6.54 -15.86
C MET A 98 20.19 6.82 -17.35
N ARG A 99 18.93 7.04 -17.78
CA ARG A 99 18.63 7.45 -19.17
C ARG A 99 19.26 8.79 -19.52
N TYR A 100 19.25 9.75 -18.59
CA TYR A 100 19.90 11.05 -18.79
C TYR A 100 21.41 10.90 -18.99
N GLU A 101 22.09 10.12 -18.15
CA GLU A 101 23.51 9.83 -18.33
C GLU A 101 23.83 9.12 -19.64
N ALA A 102 23.03 8.12 -20.01
CA ALA A 102 23.22 7.36 -21.24
C ALA A 102 23.13 8.27 -22.47
N THR A 103 22.15 9.18 -22.50
CA THR A 103 22.00 10.16 -23.59
C THR A 103 23.18 11.13 -23.64
N ARG A 104 23.66 11.63 -22.49
CA ARG A 104 24.86 12.48 -22.45
C ARG A 104 26.10 11.78 -23.01
N ARG A 105 26.33 10.52 -22.64
CA ARG A 105 27.47 9.73 -23.15
C ARG A 105 27.37 9.52 -24.66
N LYS A 106 26.16 9.23 -25.19
CA LYS A 106 25.92 9.13 -26.64
C LYS A 106 26.23 10.43 -27.36
N ASN A 107 25.74 11.56 -26.86
CA ASN A 107 25.98 12.88 -27.46
C ASN A 107 27.47 13.23 -27.50
N VAL A 108 28.22 12.95 -26.42
CA VAL A 108 29.67 13.17 -26.38
C VAL A 108 30.40 12.30 -27.41
N LEU A 109 30.00 11.04 -27.57
CA LEU A 109 30.60 10.14 -28.55
C LEU A 109 30.33 10.58 -29.98
N GLU A 110 29.11 11.02 -30.27
CA GLU A 110 28.75 11.56 -31.59
C GLU A 110 29.51 12.84 -31.92
N MET A 111 29.65 13.77 -30.96
CA MET A 111 30.47 14.97 -31.13
C MET A 111 31.93 14.61 -31.44
N LYS A 112 32.52 13.65 -30.70
CA LYS A 112 33.89 13.16 -30.97
C LYS A 112 34.02 12.58 -32.37
N ARG A 113 33.08 11.71 -32.79
CA ARG A 113 33.09 11.16 -34.17
C ARG A 113 33.00 12.25 -35.22
N ARG A 114 32.13 13.25 -35.01
CA ARG A 114 31.95 14.36 -35.96
C ARG A 114 33.21 15.22 -36.05
N PHE A 115 33.85 15.49 -34.93
CA PHE A 115 35.12 16.20 -34.88
C PHE A 115 36.23 15.46 -35.64
N VAL A 116 36.40 14.15 -35.38
CA VAL A 116 37.41 13.34 -36.11
C VAL A 116 37.15 13.36 -37.61
N ARG A 117 35.89 13.22 -38.02
CA ARG A 117 35.51 13.29 -39.44
C ARG A 117 35.85 14.66 -40.05
N PHE A 118 35.56 15.73 -39.33
CA PHE A 118 35.86 17.10 -39.76
C PHE A 118 37.37 17.30 -39.93
N ILE A 119 38.17 16.97 -38.91
CA ILE A 119 39.64 17.07 -38.96
C ILE A 119 40.21 16.24 -40.13
N SER A 120 39.71 15.02 -40.34
CA SER A 120 40.17 14.18 -41.45
C SER A 120 39.90 14.81 -42.82
N HIS A 121 38.75 15.49 -42.97
CA HIS A 121 38.41 16.18 -44.20
C HIS A 121 39.28 17.43 -44.41
N GLU A 122 39.49 18.21 -43.36
CA GLU A 122 40.33 19.42 -43.40
C GLU A 122 41.81 19.11 -43.69
N ILE A 123 42.35 17.98 -43.21
CA ILE A 123 43.74 17.58 -43.45
C ILE A 123 43.96 17.05 -44.87
N ARG A 124 42.95 16.41 -45.48
CA ARG A 124 43.09 15.77 -46.79
C ARG A 124 43.38 16.79 -47.91
N THR A 125 42.74 17.96 -47.87
CA THR A 125 42.88 18.99 -48.90
C THR A 125 44.31 19.58 -49.01
N PRO A 126 44.94 20.06 -47.92
CA PRO A 126 46.32 20.54 -47.99
C PRO A 126 47.31 19.41 -48.29
N LEU A 127 47.09 18.21 -47.74
CA LEU A 127 47.95 17.05 -48.03
C LEU A 127 47.94 16.70 -49.52
N ASN A 128 46.76 16.65 -50.14
CA ASN A 128 46.62 16.38 -51.56
C ASN A 128 47.28 17.48 -52.41
N THR A 129 47.21 18.73 -51.95
CA THR A 129 47.89 19.87 -52.61
C THR A 129 49.41 19.74 -52.55
N VAL A 130 49.96 19.31 -51.40
CA VAL A 130 51.41 19.08 -51.24
C VAL A 130 51.87 17.90 -52.09
N CYS A 131 51.13 16.78 -52.11
CA CYS A 131 51.46 15.64 -52.97
C CYS A 131 51.48 16.04 -54.44
N MET A 132 50.44 16.73 -54.92
CA MET A 132 50.37 17.19 -56.31
C MET A 132 51.51 18.17 -56.65
N GLY A 133 51.88 19.06 -55.71
CA GLY A 133 53.03 19.95 -55.87
C GLY A 133 54.38 19.23 -55.94
N LEU A 134 54.58 18.18 -55.14
CA LEU A 134 55.79 17.34 -55.17
C LEU A 134 55.90 16.54 -56.47
N GLU A 135 54.80 15.95 -56.94
CA GLU A 135 54.76 15.21 -58.22
C GLU A 135 55.15 16.12 -59.40
N LEU A 136 54.65 17.36 -59.43
CA LEU A 136 55.06 18.33 -60.46
C LEU A 136 56.55 18.65 -60.38
N LEU A 137 57.09 18.85 -59.18
CA LEU A 137 58.51 19.13 -58.98
C LEU A 137 59.40 17.97 -59.43
N GLU A 138 59.00 16.73 -59.13
CA GLU A 138 59.68 15.52 -59.59
C GLU A 138 59.69 15.42 -61.12
N SER A 139 58.57 15.76 -61.77
CA SER A 139 58.46 15.73 -63.23
C SER A 139 59.35 16.77 -63.93
N GLU A 140 59.53 17.95 -63.35
CA GLU A 140 60.42 19.00 -63.88
C GLU A 140 61.91 18.66 -63.68
N LEU A 141 62.24 17.93 -62.60
CA LEU A 141 63.63 17.56 -62.27
C LEU A 141 64.13 16.34 -63.07
N THR A 142 63.23 15.59 -63.68
CA THR A 142 63.54 14.44 -64.55
C THR A 142 63.58 14.77 -66.04
N ILE A 143 63.43 16.06 -66.39
CA ILE A 143 63.67 16.64 -67.73
C ILE A 143 65.09 17.18 -67.81
#